data_AF-A0A2N5A2R1-F1
#
_entry.id   AF-A0A2N5A2R1-F1
#
_cell.length_a   1.000
_cell.length_b   1.000
_cell.length_c   1.000
_cell.angle_alpha   90.00
_cell.angle_beta   90.00
_cell.angle_gamma   90.00
#
_symmetry.space_group_name_H-M   'P 1'
#
loop_
_entity.id
_entity.type
_entity.pdbx_description
1 polymer ?
#
loop_
_entity_poly.entity_id
_entity_poly.type
_entity_poly.pdbx_seq_one_letter_code
_entity_poly.pdbx_strand_id
1 'polypeptide(L)'
;MQRQRGFTLLEIMVVIVILGILASLVVPNLMGNKEKADRQKVVSDLVALEGALDMYKLDNSRYPNTEQGLQALVTAPAAEPHA
;
A
#
# COMPACT_ATOMS: atom_id res chain seq x y z
N MET A 1 48.29 29.86 -19.25
CA MET A 1 47.11 30.20 -18.44
C MET A 1 45.86 29.96 -19.27
N GLN A 2 45.12 28.88 -19.02
CA GLN A 2 43.85 28.62 -19.71
C GLN A 2 42.79 29.56 -19.15
N ARG A 3 42.21 30.42 -19.99
CA ARG A 3 41.10 31.29 -19.61
C ARG A 3 39.88 30.43 -19.32
N GLN A 4 39.47 30.35 -18.06
CA GLN A 4 38.15 29.87 -17.69
C GLN A 4 37.11 30.80 -18.31
N ARG A 5 36.33 30.29 -19.26
CA ARG A 5 35.15 30.98 -19.78
C ARG A 5 34.06 30.83 -18.72
N GLY A 6 33.67 31.94 -18.10
CA GLY A 6 32.54 31.98 -17.17
C GLY A 6 31.21 31.81 -17.91
N PHE A 7 30.21 31.30 -17.18
CA PHE A 7 28.84 31.13 -17.66
C PHE A 7 28.24 32.45 -18.13
N THR A 8 27.40 32.40 -19.16
CA THR A 8 26.62 33.56 -19.62
C THR A 8 25.24 33.58 -18.97
N LEU A 9 24.64 34.77 -18.82
CA LEU A 9 23.27 34.90 -18.33
C LEU A 9 22.27 34.15 -19.22
N LEU A 10 22.51 34.14 -20.53
CA LEU A 10 21.66 33.46 -21.52
C LEU A 10 21.65 31.95 -21.28
N GLU A 11 22.80 31.37 -20.94
CA GLU A 11 22.94 29.94 -20.64
C GLU A 11 22.14 29.54 -19.40
N ILE A 12 22.16 30.36 -18.34
CA ILE A 12 21.34 30.16 -17.13
C ILE A 12 19.84 30.29 -17.46
N MET A 13 19.45 31.26 -18.30
CA MET A 13 18.05 31.45 -18.71
C MET A 13 17.50 30.23 -19.44
N VAL A 14 18.26 29.67 -20.39
CA VAL A 14 17.86 28.46 -21.13
C VAL A 14 17.70 27.28 -20.19
N VAL A 15 18.60 27.10 -19.22
CA VAL A 15 18.52 26.02 -18.22
C VAL A 15 17.24 26.15 -17.36
N ILE A 16 16.89 27.35 -16.91
CA ILE A 16 15.69 27.57 -16.09
C ILE A 16 14.42 27.28 -16.91
N VAL A 17 14.39 27.66 -18.19
CA VAL A 17 13.26 27.33 -19.08
C VAL A 17 13.12 25.82 -19.26
N ILE A 18 14.22 25.11 -19.50
CA ILE A 18 14.19 23.63 -19.63
C ILE A 18 13.74 22.99 -18.31
N LEU A 19 14.24 23.46 -17.16
CA LEU A 19 13.81 22.97 -15.85
C LEU A 19 12.31 23.23 -15.60
N GLY A 20 11.78 24.38 -16.01
CA GLY A 20 10.35 24.69 -15.90
C GLY A 20 9.49 23.78 -16.78
N ILE A 21 9.90 23.52 -18.02
CA ILE A 21 9.22 22.58 -18.92
C ILE A 21 9.24 21.18 -18.33
N LEU A 22 10.41 20.68 -17.92
CA LEU A 22 10.54 19.37 -17.31
C LEU A 22 9.68 19.26 -16.05
N ALA A 23 9.75 20.22 -15.14
CA ALA A 23 8.97 20.25 -13.90
C ALA A 23 7.45 20.10 -14.13
N SER A 24 6.93 20.64 -15.23
CA SER A 24 5.50 20.50 -15.59
C SER A 24 5.11 19.10 -16.05
N LEU A 25 6.06 18.30 -16.54
CA LEU A 25 5.84 16.94 -17.05
C LEU A 25 6.04 15.85 -15.99
N VAL A 26 6.84 16.11 -14.94
CA VAL A 26 7.20 15.13 -13.90
C VAL A 26 6.21 15.05 -12.73
N VAL A 27 4.94 15.42 -12.94
CA VAL A 27 3.87 15.17 -11.96
C VAL A 27 3.16 13.87 -12.32
N PRO A 28 3.72 12.67 -12.01
CA PRO A 28 2.99 11.45 -12.27
C PRO A 28 1.70 11.46 -11.45
N ASN A 29 0.59 11.17 -12.13
CA ASN A 29 -0.73 11.06 -11.55
C ASN A 29 -0.82 9.71 -10.79
N LEU A 30 -0.35 9.67 -9.55
CA LEU A 30 -0.37 8.48 -8.68
C LEU A 30 -1.79 8.09 -8.23
N MET A 31 -2.80 8.89 -8.57
CA MET A 31 -4.13 8.83 -7.96
C MET A 31 -4.98 7.61 -8.36
N GLY A 32 -4.60 6.85 -9.40
CA GLY A 32 -5.40 5.71 -9.89
C GLY A 32 -4.92 4.32 -9.46
N ASN A 33 -3.65 4.17 -9.10
CA ASN A 33 -3.06 2.86 -8.81
C ASN A 33 -3.29 2.41 -7.37
N LYS A 34 -3.46 3.37 -6.45
CA LYS A 34 -3.69 3.08 -5.04
C LYS A 34 -5.02 2.35 -4.82
N GLU A 35 -6.12 2.81 -5.41
CA GLU A 35 -7.42 2.17 -5.22
C GLU A 35 -7.45 0.72 -5.75
N LYS A 36 -6.80 0.47 -6.89
CA LYS A 36 -6.64 -0.89 -7.44
C LYS A 36 -5.82 -1.78 -6.51
N ALA A 37 -4.71 -1.25 -5.97
CA ALA A 37 -3.88 -1.97 -5.02
C ALA A 37 -4.64 -2.27 -3.71
N ASP A 38 -5.41 -1.32 -3.20
CA ASP A 38 -6.21 -1.48 -1.99
C ASP A 38 -7.31 -2.56 -2.20
N ARG A 39 -7.96 -2.60 -3.38
CA ARG A 39 -8.91 -3.68 -3.72
C ARG A 39 -8.25 -5.04 -3.79
N GLN A 40 -7.08 -5.14 -4.45
CA GLN A 40 -6.35 -6.40 -4.55
C GLN A 40 -5.87 -6.89 -3.18
N LYS A 41 -5.48 -5.96 -2.30
CA LYS A 41 -5.12 -6.27 -0.92
C LYS A 41 -6.30 -6.90 -0.17
N VAL A 42 -7.48 -6.30 -0.24
CA VAL A 42 -8.68 -6.85 0.42
C VAL A 42 -9.01 -8.26 -0.09
N VAL A 43 -8.89 -8.53 -1.39
CA VAL A 43 -9.08 -9.88 -1.95
C VAL A 43 -8.08 -10.87 -1.37
N SER A 44 -6.82 -10.48 -1.26
CA SER A 44 -5.78 -11.33 -0.64
C SER A 44 -6.04 -11.58 0.84
N ASP A 45 -6.45 -10.54 1.57
CA ASP A 45 -6.76 -10.63 3.00
C ASP A 45 -7.97 -11.54 3.22
N LEU A 46 -8.97 -11.52 2.33
CA LEU A 46 -10.15 -12.39 2.42
C LEU A 46 -9.78 -13.87 2.31
N VAL A 47 -8.96 -14.25 1.32
CA VAL A 47 -8.48 -15.63 1.16
C VAL A 47 -7.65 -16.07 2.38
N ALA A 48 -6.83 -15.19 2.92
CA ALA A 48 -6.05 -15.48 4.13
C ALA A 48 -6.96 -15.66 5.36
N LEU A 49 -8.00 -14.84 5.50
CA LEU A 49 -8.98 -14.95 6.58
C LEU A 49 -9.83 -16.22 6.48
N GLU A 50 -10.28 -16.60 5.29
CA GLU A 50 -10.99 -17.86 5.07
C GLU A 50 -10.13 -19.06 5.49
N GLY A 51 -8.86 -19.10 5.06
CA GLY A 51 -7.94 -20.16 5.46
C GLY A 51 -7.69 -20.21 6.98
N ALA A 52 -7.56 -19.04 7.63
CA ALA A 52 -7.41 -18.98 9.08
C ALA A 52 -8.68 -19.45 9.82
N LEU A 53 -9.87 -19.09 9.31
CA LEU A 53 -11.15 -19.56 9.85
C LEU A 53 -11.31 -21.07 9.70
N ASP A 54 -10.89 -21.64 8.56
CA ASP A 54 -10.95 -23.08 8.33
C ASP A 54 -10.01 -23.85 9.25
N MET A 55 -8.81 -23.32 9.53
CA MET A 55 -7.91 -23.89 10.54
C MET A 55 -8.52 -23.82 11.94
N TYR A 56 -9.09 -22.68 12.33
CA TYR A 56 -9.79 -22.58 13.61
C TYR A 56 -10.92 -23.60 13.73
N LYS A 57 -11.70 -23.79 12.64
CA LYS A 57 -12.78 -24.78 12.61
C LYS A 57 -12.26 -26.21 12.63
N LEU A 58 -11.11 -26.49 12.04
CA LEU A 58 -10.48 -27.81 12.11
C LEU A 58 -10.17 -28.18 13.56
N ASP A 59 -9.64 -27.24 14.33
CA ASP A 59 -9.25 -27.45 15.73
C ASP A 59 -10.47 -27.45 16.68
N ASN A 60 -11.45 -26.57 16.44
CA ASN A 60 -12.58 -26.34 17.35
C ASN A 60 -13.91 -26.93 16.87
N SER A 61 -13.90 -27.64 15.74
CA SER A 61 -15.09 -28.17 15.04
C SER A 61 -16.16 -27.13 14.64
N ARG A 62 -15.90 -25.83 14.84
CA ARG A 62 -16.81 -24.73 14.51
C ARG A 62 -16.06 -23.43 14.28
N TYR A 63 -16.69 -22.48 13.59
CA TYR A 63 -16.14 -21.13 13.43
C TYR A 63 -16.29 -20.30 14.72
N PRO A 64 -15.52 -19.20 14.88
CA PRO A 64 -15.74 -18.23 15.96
C PRO A 64 -17.15 -17.65 15.91
N ASN A 65 -17.74 -17.35 17.06
CA ASN A 65 -19.00 -16.60 17.12
C ASN A 65 -18.75 -15.08 17.01
N THR A 66 -19.82 -14.30 16.87
CA THR A 66 -19.72 -12.84 16.71
C THR A 66 -19.07 -12.15 17.91
N GLU A 67 -19.25 -12.67 19.12
CA GLU A 67 -18.67 -12.10 20.35
C GLU A 67 -17.16 -12.30 20.42
N GLN A 68 -16.67 -13.46 19.96
CA GLN A 68 -15.25 -13.77 19.83
C GLN A 68 -14.60 -12.99 18.67
N GLY A 69 -15.35 -12.82 17.57
CA GLY A 69 -14.90 -12.13 16.35
C GLY A 69 -13.65 -12.76 15.73
N LEU A 70 -12.97 -11.99 14.86
CA LEU A 70 -11.70 -12.41 14.26
C LEU A 70 -10.53 -12.42 15.26
N GLN A 71 -10.72 -11.86 16.45
CA GLN A 71 -9.70 -11.85 17.50
C GLN A 71 -9.36 -13.27 17.96
N ALA A 72 -10.30 -14.21 17.85
CA ALA A 72 -10.08 -15.63 18.12
C ALA A 72 -9.06 -16.30 17.18
N LEU A 73 -8.76 -15.68 16.02
CA LEU A 73 -7.72 -16.15 15.09
C LEU A 73 -6.32 -15.66 15.48
N VAL A 74 -6.21 -14.68 16.37
CA VAL A 74 -4.95 -14.05 16.78
C VAL A 74 -4.55 -14.49 18.19
N THR A 75 -5.54 -14.63 19.08
CA THR A 75 -5.37 -15.00 20.47
C THR A 75 -6.37 -16.08 20.84
N ALA A 76 -5.94 -17.08 21.59
CA ALA A 76 -6.83 -18.12 22.09
C ALA A 76 -8.00 -17.48 22.87
N PRO A 77 -9.26 -17.74 22.50
CA PRO A 77 -10.41 -17.16 23.19
C PRO A 77 -10.53 -17.73 24.61
N ALA A 78 -10.84 -16.87 25.58
CA ALA A 78 -11.00 -17.28 26.98
C ALA A 78 -12.29 -18.08 27.25
N ALA A 79 -13.29 -17.95 26.36
CA ALA A 79 -14.55 -18.66 26.43
C ALA A 79 -14.67 -19.62 25.25
N GLU A 80 -15.18 -20.82 25.51
CA GLU A 80 -15.51 -21.76 24.45
C GLU A 80 -16.51 -21.13 23.48
N PRO A 81 -16.39 -21.41 22.18
CA PRO A 81 -17.36 -21.00 21.19
C PRO A 81 -18.71 -21.69 21.43
N HIS A 82 -19.49 -21.21 22.40
CA HIS A 82 -20.87 -21.63 22.60
C HIS A 82 -21.79 -20.94 21.58
N ALA A 83 -22.90 -21.59 21.26
CA ALA A 83 -23.89 -21.13 20.29
C ALA A 83 -24.71 -19.95 20.84
#